data_AF-A0A1G6X0E6-F1
#
_entry.id   AF-A0A1G6X0E6-F1
#
_cell.length_a   1.000
_cell.length_b   1.000
_cell.length_c   1.000
_cell.angle_alpha   90.00
_cell.angle_beta   90.00
_cell.angle_gamma   90.00
#
_symmetry.space_group_name_H-M   'P 1'
#
loop_
_entity.id
_entity.type
_entity.pdbx_description
1 polymer ?
#
loop_
_entity_poly.entity_id
_entity_poly.type
_entity_poly.pdbx_seq_one_letter_code
_entity_poly.pdbx_strand_id
1 'polypeptide(L)'
;MTRVLPLAVLAAAVIVIALFAVLTRSVSFDTSERPWPAHVPANAAWVGGADGGVYVRIERFPDDPPDLYRGCVYHETAPWLAYRGFFSLERNGPYSPDQDPLTAWDGTRLYFGERGILKATTDYKPTRDEEAHPACDPASIPAGS
;
A
#
# COMPACT_ATOMS: atom_id res chain seq x y z
N MET A 1 -63.20 -11.86 24.40
CA MET A 1 -62.34 -11.47 23.27
C MET A 1 -61.02 -10.96 23.83
N THR A 2 -60.03 -11.83 23.93
CA THR A 2 -58.82 -11.62 24.73
C THR A 2 -57.63 -11.13 23.90
N ARG A 3 -56.77 -10.32 24.52
CA ARG A 3 -55.65 -9.61 23.90
C ARG A 3 -54.46 -10.55 23.62
N VAL A 4 -54.42 -11.20 22.45
CA VAL A 4 -53.29 -12.08 22.07
C VAL A 4 -52.23 -11.36 21.22
N LEU A 5 -52.58 -10.24 20.57
CA LEU A 5 -51.69 -9.49 19.68
C LEU A 5 -50.37 -8.94 20.28
N PRO A 6 -50.30 -8.42 21.53
CA PRO A 6 -49.09 -7.70 21.96
C PRO A 6 -47.89 -8.62 22.21
N LEU A 7 -48.11 -9.89 22.57
CA LEU A 7 -47.04 -10.82 22.92
C LEU A 7 -46.23 -11.26 21.68
N ALA A 8 -46.91 -11.48 20.55
CA ALA A 8 -46.27 -11.88 19.30
C ALA A 8 -45.40 -10.76 18.70
N VAL A 9 -45.84 -9.51 18.79
CA VAL A 9 -45.07 -8.33 18.33
C VAL A 9 -43.82 -8.13 19.19
N LEU A 10 -43.93 -8.28 20.52
CA LEU A 10 -42.77 -8.25 21.42
C LEU A 10 -41.76 -9.36 21.11
N ALA A 11 -42.22 -10.60 20.90
CA ALA A 11 -41.35 -11.72 20.55
C ALA A 11 -40.58 -11.47 19.23
N ALA A 12 -41.28 -10.97 18.19
CA ALA A 12 -40.65 -10.62 16.92
C ALA A 12 -39.60 -9.51 17.06
N ALA A 13 -39.89 -8.45 17.84
CA ALA A 13 -38.93 -7.38 18.10
C ALA A 13 -37.67 -7.88 18.82
N VAL A 14 -37.80 -8.75 19.81
CA VAL A 14 -36.67 -9.37 20.51
C VAL A 14 -35.82 -10.22 19.56
N ILE A 15 -36.43 -10.98 18.65
CA ILE A 15 -35.71 -11.78 17.65
C ILE A 15 -34.94 -10.88 16.68
N VAL A 16 -35.53 -9.79 16.20
CA VAL A 16 -34.85 -8.83 15.31
C VAL A 16 -33.68 -8.15 16.02
N ILE A 17 -33.84 -7.73 17.27
CA ILE A 17 -32.75 -7.14 18.08
C ILE A 17 -31.64 -8.16 18.33
N ALA A 18 -31.98 -9.41 18.63
CA ALA A 18 -30.99 -10.47 18.82
C ALA A 18 -30.23 -10.80 17.53
N LEU A 19 -30.91 -10.86 16.38
CA LEU A 19 -30.28 -11.03 15.07
C LEU A 19 -29.36 -9.85 14.73
N PHE A 20 -29.80 -8.62 14.97
CA PHE A 20 -28.97 -7.43 14.77
C PHE A 20 -27.74 -7.44 15.67
N ALA A 21 -27.89 -7.79 16.96
CA ALA A 21 -26.78 -7.93 17.90
C ALA A 21 -25.80 -9.07 17.56
N VAL A 22 -26.25 -10.13 16.85
CA VAL A 22 -25.38 -11.17 16.30
C VAL A 22 -24.65 -10.69 15.05
N LEU A 23 -25.31 -9.94 14.17
CA LEU A 23 -24.71 -9.34 12.97
C LEU A 23 -23.72 -8.21 13.30
N THR A 24 -23.92 -7.48 14.40
CA THR A 24 -22.97 -6.47 14.91
C THR A 24 -21.93 -7.07 15.85
N ARG A 25 -21.77 -8.40 15.94
CA ARG A 25 -20.58 -8.97 16.56
C ARG A 25 -19.39 -8.62 15.67
N SER A 26 -18.65 -7.60 16.09
CA SER A 26 -17.45 -7.13 15.44
C SER A 26 -16.57 -8.33 15.11
N VAL A 27 -16.33 -8.55 13.81
CA VAL A 27 -15.25 -9.42 13.37
C VAL A 27 -13.99 -8.73 13.85
N SER A 28 -13.47 -9.21 14.98
CA SER A 28 -12.12 -8.88 15.42
C SER A 28 -11.19 -9.50 14.39
N PHE A 29 -10.86 -8.73 13.35
CA PHE A 29 -9.76 -9.07 12.48
C PHE A 29 -8.53 -9.16 13.36
N ASP A 30 -7.97 -10.37 13.42
CA ASP A 30 -6.71 -10.60 14.10
C ASP A 30 -5.65 -9.81 13.33
N THR A 31 -5.29 -8.65 13.87
CA THR A 31 -4.15 -7.84 13.42
C THR A 31 -2.85 -8.52 13.84
N SER A 32 -2.72 -9.80 13.49
CA SER A 32 -1.45 -10.51 13.44
C SER A 32 -0.55 -9.72 12.50
N GLU A 33 0.35 -8.95 13.11
CA GLU A 33 1.26 -8.03 12.46
C GLU A 33 2.04 -8.81 11.40
N ARG A 34 1.73 -8.57 10.12
CA ARG A 34 2.22 -9.43 9.03
C ARG A 34 3.75 -9.38 9.06
N PRO A 35 4.44 -10.52 9.22
CA PRO A 35 5.88 -10.52 9.40
C PRO A 35 6.54 -9.84 8.20
N TRP A 36 7.43 -8.88 8.48
CA TRP A 36 8.12 -8.12 7.45
C TRP A 36 8.85 -9.08 6.50
N PRO A 37 8.61 -9.04 5.17
CA PRO A 37 9.21 -10.02 4.27
C PRO A 37 10.72 -9.89 4.24
N ALA A 38 11.43 -11.01 4.35
CA ALA A 38 12.90 -11.02 4.44
C ALA A 38 13.62 -10.46 3.20
N HIS A 39 12.92 -10.36 2.06
CA HIS A 39 13.43 -9.78 0.82
C HIS A 39 13.20 -8.26 0.69
N VAL A 40 12.48 -7.64 1.64
CA VAL A 40 12.16 -6.21 1.65
C VAL A 40 13.08 -5.51 2.67
N PRO A 41 13.81 -4.45 2.29
CA PRO A 41 14.66 -3.73 3.23
C PRO A 41 13.82 -2.97 4.27
N ALA A 42 14.32 -2.90 5.50
CA ALA A 42 13.59 -2.32 6.64
C ALA A 42 13.31 -0.81 6.53
N ASN A 43 13.89 -0.11 5.54
CA ASN A 43 13.63 1.30 5.24
C ASN A 43 12.67 1.52 4.06
N ALA A 44 12.03 0.46 3.55
CA ALA A 44 10.89 0.62 2.64
C ALA A 44 9.61 0.96 3.44
N ALA A 45 8.70 1.73 2.85
CA ALA A 45 7.36 1.97 3.38
C ALA A 45 6.38 0.93 2.82
N TRP A 46 5.44 0.45 3.64
CA TRP A 46 4.29 -0.31 3.15
C TRP A 46 3.29 0.63 2.46
N VAL A 47 2.87 0.27 1.25
CA VAL A 47 1.92 1.03 0.43
C VAL A 47 0.85 0.08 -0.09
N GLY A 48 -0.29 0.04 0.60
CA GLY A 48 -1.33 -0.95 0.33
C GLY A 48 -2.56 -0.83 1.23
N GLY A 49 -3.55 -1.68 0.97
CA GLY A 49 -4.79 -1.81 1.74
C GLY A 49 -5.02 -3.24 2.22
N ALA A 50 -6.27 -3.54 2.61
CA ALA A 50 -6.66 -4.87 3.08
C ALA A 50 -6.49 -5.97 2.00
N ASP A 51 -6.65 -5.61 0.73
CA ASP A 51 -6.54 -6.52 -0.41
C ASP A 51 -5.08 -6.75 -0.88
N GLY A 52 -4.10 -6.20 -0.16
CA GLY A 52 -2.68 -6.28 -0.47
C GLY A 52 -2.04 -4.95 -0.86
N GLY A 53 -0.82 -5.01 -1.36
CA GLY A 53 0.00 -3.83 -1.63
C GLY A 53 1.43 -4.18 -2.03
N VAL A 54 2.29 -3.17 -1.92
CA VAL A 54 3.72 -3.25 -2.23
C VAL A 54 4.53 -2.57 -1.13
N TYR A 55 5.82 -2.88 -1.06
CA TYR A 55 6.76 -2.09 -0.28
C TYR A 55 7.53 -1.16 -1.21
N VAL A 56 7.75 0.09 -0.80
CA VAL A 56 8.38 1.12 -1.62
C VAL A 56 9.54 1.76 -0.89
N ARG A 57 10.74 1.72 -1.48
CA ARG A 57 11.90 2.50 -1.04
C ARG A 57 12.13 3.59 -2.08
N ILE A 58 12.07 4.85 -1.68
CA ILE A 58 12.27 6.01 -2.55
C ILE A 58 13.22 7.00 -1.89
N GLU A 59 14.18 7.49 -2.67
CA GLU A 59 15.25 8.37 -2.19
C GLU A 59 15.46 9.51 -3.18
N ARG A 60 15.93 10.65 -2.66
CA ARG A 60 16.31 11.82 -3.44
C ARG A 60 17.80 12.08 -3.27
N PHE A 61 18.53 12.15 -4.37
CA PHE A 61 19.97 12.38 -4.35
C PHE A 61 20.30 13.86 -4.62
N PRO A 62 21.36 14.44 -4.01
CA PRO A 62 21.71 15.85 -4.20
C PRO A 62 22.04 16.23 -5.65
N ASP A 63 22.55 15.28 -6.43
CA ASP A 63 22.96 15.46 -7.84
C ASP A 63 21.80 15.29 -8.84
N ASP A 64 20.63 14.84 -8.38
CA ASP A 64 19.44 14.68 -9.23
C ASP A 64 18.66 16.00 -9.41
N PRO A 65 17.96 16.20 -10.54
CA PRO A 65 16.97 17.25 -10.70
C PRO A 65 15.96 17.31 -9.53
N PRO A 66 15.44 18.49 -9.17
CA PRO A 66 14.63 18.66 -7.95
C PRO A 66 13.27 17.95 -7.98
N ASP A 67 12.81 17.55 -9.17
CA ASP A 67 11.60 16.80 -9.45
C ASP A 67 11.85 15.31 -9.70
N LEU A 68 13.11 14.86 -9.66
CA LEU A 68 13.53 13.47 -9.89
C LEU A 68 13.86 12.76 -8.56
N TYR A 69 13.42 11.50 -8.48
CA TYR A 69 13.62 10.60 -7.35
C TYR A 69 14.02 9.24 -7.90
N ARG A 70 14.74 8.44 -7.11
CA ARG A 70 15.12 7.07 -7.47
C ARG A 70 14.44 6.10 -6.51
N GLY A 71 13.94 4.97 -7.00
CA GLY A 71 13.22 4.06 -6.13
C GLY A 71 13.04 2.64 -6.63
N CYS A 72 12.55 1.83 -5.70
CA CYS A 72 12.37 0.40 -5.77
C CYS A 72 10.97 0.06 -5.25
N VAL A 73 10.22 -0.76 -5.98
CA VAL A 73 8.92 -1.30 -5.53
C VAL A 73 9.05 -2.83 -5.45
N TYR A 74 8.85 -3.37 -4.26
CA TYR A 74 8.98 -4.80 -3.95
C TYR A 74 7.60 -5.44 -3.86
N HIS A 75 7.42 -6.62 -4.45
CA HIS A 75 6.19 -7.38 -4.29
C HIS A 75 6.05 -7.88 -2.84
N GLU A 76 4.85 -7.86 -2.27
CA GLU A 76 4.62 -8.25 -0.87
C GLU A 76 5.06 -9.69 -0.58
N THR A 77 4.58 -10.63 -1.38
CA THR A 77 4.68 -12.07 -1.11
C THR A 77 5.79 -12.80 -1.86
N ALA A 78 6.50 -12.12 -2.76
CA ALA A 78 7.37 -12.78 -3.73
C ALA A 78 8.68 -12.00 -3.90
N PRO A 79 9.83 -12.69 -4.06
CA PRO A 79 11.16 -12.08 -4.00
C PRO A 79 11.57 -11.43 -5.33
N TRP A 80 10.68 -10.66 -5.95
CA TRP A 80 10.95 -9.91 -7.18
C TRP A 80 10.51 -8.45 -7.06
N LEU A 81 11.16 -7.59 -7.84
CA LEU A 81 10.84 -6.17 -7.92
C LEU A 81 9.70 -5.94 -8.91
N ALA A 82 8.62 -5.32 -8.44
CA ALA A 82 7.58 -4.79 -9.32
C ALA A 82 8.07 -3.55 -10.09
N TYR A 83 9.04 -2.80 -9.54
CA TYR A 83 9.67 -1.67 -10.20
C TYR A 83 11.09 -1.38 -9.68
N ARG A 84 11.95 -0.89 -10.56
CA ARG A 84 13.23 -0.25 -10.25
C ARG A 84 13.49 0.85 -11.27
N GLY A 85 13.71 2.07 -10.81
CA GLY A 85 13.99 3.18 -11.73
C GLY A 85 13.73 4.57 -11.15
N PHE A 86 13.48 5.49 -12.07
CA PHE A 86 13.20 6.89 -11.77
C PHE A 86 11.71 7.14 -11.53
N PHE A 87 11.45 8.05 -10.60
CA PHE A 87 10.14 8.66 -10.41
C PHE A 87 10.28 10.18 -10.63
N SER A 88 9.35 10.75 -11.39
CA SER A 88 9.26 12.21 -11.60
C SER A 88 7.98 12.76 -10.97
N LEU A 89 8.06 13.95 -10.39
CA LEU A 89 6.89 14.63 -9.84
C LEU A 89 5.86 14.97 -10.95
N GLU A 90 4.72 14.27 -10.96
CA GLU A 90 3.62 14.55 -11.90
C GLU A 90 2.67 15.61 -11.33
N ARG A 91 2.49 15.68 -9.99
CA ARG A 91 1.51 16.58 -9.37
C ARG A 91 1.84 16.97 -7.92
N ASN A 92 1.52 18.23 -7.63
CA ASN A 92 1.23 18.78 -6.29
C ASN A 92 2.41 19.07 -5.33
N GLY A 93 3.42 19.82 -5.80
CA GLY A 93 4.48 20.38 -4.95
C GLY A 93 5.65 19.41 -4.70
N PRO A 94 6.74 19.87 -4.07
CA PRO A 94 7.90 19.02 -3.80
C PRO A 94 7.50 17.85 -2.91
N TYR A 95 8.09 16.68 -3.15
CA TYR A 95 7.92 15.49 -2.34
C TYR A 95 9.12 15.31 -1.41
N SER A 96 8.88 15.00 -0.14
CA SER A 96 9.89 14.63 0.84
C SER A 96 9.62 13.23 1.37
N PRO A 97 10.46 12.21 1.04
CA PRO A 97 10.28 10.83 1.50
C PRO A 97 10.06 10.68 3.02
N ASP A 98 10.68 11.55 3.82
CA ASP A 98 10.62 11.53 5.29
C ASP A 98 9.37 12.23 5.88
N GLN A 99 8.64 13.03 5.08
CA GLN A 99 7.54 13.89 5.56
C GLN A 99 6.20 13.59 4.86
N ASP A 100 6.25 13.15 3.60
CA ASP A 100 5.10 12.85 2.77
C ASP A 100 4.89 11.33 2.67
N PRO A 101 4.01 10.73 3.49
CA PRO A 101 3.76 9.30 3.42
C PRO A 101 3.10 8.92 2.09
N LEU A 102 3.59 7.84 1.50
CA LEU A 102 3.00 7.20 0.34
C LEU A 102 1.68 6.52 0.73
N THR A 103 0.66 6.67 -0.10
CA THR A 103 -0.72 6.23 0.19
C THR A 103 -1.24 5.17 -0.77
N ALA A 104 -0.76 5.13 -2.03
CA ALA A 104 -1.13 4.12 -3.01
C ALA A 104 -0.06 3.94 -4.11
N TRP A 105 -0.14 2.80 -4.81
CA TRP A 105 0.63 2.46 -6.02
C TRP A 105 -0.33 1.85 -7.06
N ASP A 106 -0.38 2.40 -8.28
CA ASP A 106 -1.25 1.90 -9.36
C ASP A 106 -0.54 1.00 -10.41
N GLY A 107 0.76 0.73 -10.22
CA GLY A 107 1.62 0.09 -11.21
C GLY A 107 2.45 1.07 -12.05
N THR A 108 2.11 2.36 -12.03
CA THR A 108 2.82 3.45 -12.75
C THR A 108 2.97 4.75 -11.95
N ARG A 109 2.15 4.95 -10.92
CA ARG A 109 2.10 6.16 -10.07
C ARG A 109 2.10 5.80 -8.60
N LEU A 110 2.99 6.46 -7.86
CA LEU A 110 2.94 6.56 -6.40
C LEU A 110 2.13 7.79 -6.01
N TYR A 111 1.21 7.61 -5.08
CA TYR A 111 0.38 8.68 -4.53
C TYR A 111 0.89 9.07 -3.14
N PHE A 112 0.85 10.36 -2.81
CA PHE A 112 1.26 10.88 -1.50
C PHE A 112 0.39 12.07 -1.06
N GLY A 113 0.21 12.23 0.25
CA GLY A 113 -0.68 13.25 0.81
C GLY A 113 -2.10 13.19 0.23
N GLU A 114 -2.75 14.35 0.06
CA GLU A 114 -4.11 14.41 -0.52
C GLU A 114 -4.16 14.29 -2.05
N ARG A 115 -3.13 14.78 -2.76
CA ARG A 115 -3.15 15.00 -4.23
C ARG A 115 -1.79 14.85 -4.92
N GLY A 116 -0.75 14.47 -4.16
CA GLY A 116 0.60 14.28 -4.67
C GLY A 116 0.71 13.05 -5.56
N ILE A 117 1.44 13.17 -6.66
CA ILE A 117 1.70 12.05 -7.59
C ILE A 117 3.16 12.09 -8.03
N LEU A 118 3.86 10.96 -7.85
CA LEU A 118 5.12 10.65 -8.51
C LEU A 118 4.85 9.59 -9.58
N LYS A 119 5.32 9.82 -10.80
CA LYS A 119 5.15 8.91 -11.93
C LYS A 119 6.45 8.15 -12.20
N ALA A 120 6.39 6.82 -12.31
CA ALA A 120 7.47 6.00 -12.80
C ALA A 120 7.84 6.36 -14.25
N THR A 121 9.12 6.59 -14.54
CA THR A 121 9.60 7.06 -15.85
C THR A 121 10.55 6.09 -16.56
N THR A 122 11.27 5.22 -15.85
CA THR A 122 12.03 4.11 -16.45
C THR A 122 11.07 3.01 -16.97
N ASP A 123 11.29 2.52 -18.20
CA ASP A 123 10.71 1.25 -18.69
C ASP A 123 11.41 0.07 -18.01
N TYR A 124 10.89 -0.36 -16.86
CA TYR A 124 11.45 -1.47 -16.10
C TYR A 124 10.79 -2.80 -16.48
N LYS A 125 11.63 -3.78 -16.83
CA LYS A 125 11.24 -5.18 -17.04
C LYS A 125 12.20 -6.04 -16.21
N PRO A 126 11.74 -6.74 -15.17
CA PRO A 126 12.62 -7.52 -14.31
C PRO A 126 13.36 -8.57 -15.13
N THR A 127 14.66 -8.69 -14.89
CA THR A 127 15.45 -9.80 -15.42
C THR A 127 15.27 -11.04 -14.56
N ARG A 128 15.48 -12.23 -15.15
CA ARG A 128 15.35 -13.52 -14.46
C ARG A 128 16.23 -13.65 -13.20
N ASP A 129 17.33 -12.91 -13.14
CA ASP A 129 18.22 -12.90 -11.97
C ASP A 129 17.72 -11.94 -10.87
N GLU A 130 17.09 -10.82 -11.24
CA GLU A 130 16.38 -9.90 -10.32
C GLU A 130 15.08 -10.52 -9.75
N GLU A 131 14.49 -11.51 -10.44
CA GLU A 131 13.40 -12.35 -9.90
C GLU A 131 13.86 -13.30 -8.78
N ALA A 132 15.16 -13.60 -8.71
CA ALA A 132 15.75 -14.49 -7.70
C ALA A 132 16.37 -13.73 -6.52
N HIS A 133 16.85 -12.50 -6.74
CA HIS A 133 17.51 -11.67 -5.74
C HIS A 133 17.09 -10.19 -5.92
N PRO A 134 16.04 -9.71 -5.22
CA PRO A 134 15.46 -8.38 -5.45
C PRO A 134 16.25 -7.27 -4.73
N ALA A 135 17.57 -7.36 -4.74
CA ALA A 135 18.46 -6.38 -4.11
C ALA A 135 18.45 -5.08 -4.92
N CYS A 136 17.57 -4.15 -4.53
CA CYS A 136 17.47 -2.83 -5.14
C CYS A 136 18.04 -1.75 -4.22
N ASP A 137 19.08 -1.08 -4.72
CA ASP A 137 19.65 0.11 -4.11
C ASP A 137 19.40 1.32 -5.01
N PRO A 138 18.59 2.33 -4.60
CA PRO A 138 18.32 3.52 -5.38
C PRO A 138 19.57 4.28 -5.84
N ALA A 139 20.65 4.28 -5.04
CA ALA A 139 21.91 4.91 -5.40
C ALA A 139 22.59 4.24 -6.62
N SER A 140 22.36 2.93 -6.80
CA SER A 140 22.89 2.16 -7.95
C SER A 140 22.16 2.41 -9.28
N ILE A 141 21.01 3.10 -9.27
CA ILE A 141 20.22 3.35 -10.48
C ILE A 141 20.95 4.42 -11.31
N PRO A 142 21.38 4.10 -12.54
CA PRO A 142 22.23 4.99 -13.34
C PRO A 142 21.44 6.20 -13.84
N ALA A 143 21.96 7.40 -13.62
CA ALA A 143 21.38 8.65 -14.12
C ALA A 143 21.35 8.67 -15.66
N GLY A 144 20.14 8.52 -16.25
CA GLY A 144 19.91 8.68 -17.68
C GLY A 144 19.83 7.38 -18.50
N SER A 145 18.88 6.49 -18.15
CA SER A 145 18.37 5.41 -19.03
C SER A 145 17.13 5.87 -19.79
#